data_AF-A0A2W5E713-F1
#
_entry.id   AF-A0A2W5E713-F1
#
_cell.length_a   1.000
_cell.length_b   1.000
_cell.length_c   1.000
_cell.angle_alpha   90.00
_cell.angle_beta   90.00
_cell.angle_gamma   90.00
#
_symmetry.space_group_name_H-M   'P 1'
#
loop_
_entity.id
_entity.type
_entity.pdbx_description
1 polymer ?
#
loop_
_entity_poly.entity_id
_entity_poly.type
_entity_poly.pdbx_seq_one_letter_code
_entity_poly.pdbx_strand_id
1 'polypeptide(L)'
;FILVSNHPLGAIDGILMCKILLKVRPDFKVMGNFLLSKIEPMAPFVISVNPFEGRKDAYNSSSGMRETLKHLQEGGCIGIFPAGEVSNKNNEYGEVLDKPWEKTALKLIKKAKVPVVPMYFHATNSKIFYNVAKLHPDLQTVMLPAEMMKKREKPIRIRIGKPISVKQLEEEESIEELGEYLYRKVYMLKSYYEKRKSITEKLKLPNMALKLPLLKQNNIVQNIIDETPIEDIISEIEVLKNTENKKLFSHGDYDIFFTTSAEIPSIMREIGRQRELTFRAVGEGTNLPFDLDEYDNHYHHLFLWDNAERKLVGAYRMALGAEVMKKYGINGFYTSSLFEYDPELQPFFRKVIEMGRAYISVEYQQKPFPLFLLWRGIVHVCL
;
A
#
# COMPACT_ATOMS: atom_id res chain seq x y z
N PHE A 1 0.88 15.81 -13.23
CA PHE A 1 0.88 15.53 -11.77
C PHE A 1 2.27 15.79 -11.22
N ILE A 2 2.39 15.99 -9.91
CA ILE A 2 3.69 16.11 -9.23
C ILE A 2 3.92 14.89 -8.34
N LEU A 3 5.07 14.26 -8.44
CA LEU A 3 5.51 13.20 -7.53
C LEU A 3 6.35 13.83 -6.42
N VAL A 4 5.95 13.68 -5.16
CA VAL A 4 6.63 14.27 -4.00
C VAL A 4 7.25 13.17 -3.16
N SER A 5 8.52 13.31 -2.78
CA SER A 5 9.23 12.24 -2.08
C SER A 5 10.24 12.74 -1.04
N ASN A 6 10.56 11.85 -0.08
CA ASN A 6 11.71 12.00 0.81
C ASN A 6 13.02 11.68 0.08
N HIS A 7 14.16 12.16 0.59
CA HIS A 7 15.42 12.13 -0.17
C HIS A 7 16.61 11.50 0.58
N PRO A 8 16.58 10.21 0.94
CA PRO A 8 17.61 9.64 1.81
C PRO A 8 18.96 9.36 1.15
N LEU A 9 19.02 9.10 -0.17
CA LEU A 9 20.22 8.62 -0.86
C LEU A 9 20.84 9.65 -1.81
N GLY A 10 20.21 10.79 -2.04
CA GLY A 10 20.71 11.81 -2.96
C GLY A 10 20.48 11.41 -4.41
N ALA A 11 21.50 11.55 -5.27
CA ALA A 11 21.36 11.34 -6.71
C ALA A 11 20.71 10.00 -7.11
N ILE A 12 20.93 8.93 -6.32
CA ILE A 12 20.29 7.62 -6.53
C ILE A 12 18.76 7.73 -6.54
N ASP A 13 18.17 8.52 -5.63
CA ASP A 13 16.72 8.65 -5.53
C ASP A 13 16.15 9.25 -6.82
N GLY A 14 16.79 10.30 -7.34
CA GLY A 14 16.40 10.95 -8.61
C GLY A 14 16.54 10.02 -9.82
N ILE A 15 17.64 9.25 -9.88
CA ILE A 15 17.86 8.24 -10.94
C ILE A 15 16.80 7.14 -10.88
N LEU A 16 16.51 6.60 -9.70
CA LEU A 16 15.50 5.56 -9.53
C LEU A 16 14.11 6.06 -9.86
N MET A 17 13.78 7.28 -9.43
CA MET A 17 12.53 7.94 -9.76
C MET A 17 12.37 8.04 -11.29
N CYS A 18 13.38 8.55 -12.00
CA CYS A 18 13.33 8.62 -13.47
C CYS A 18 13.23 7.23 -14.11
N LYS A 19 14.05 6.26 -13.68
CA LYS A 19 14.02 4.88 -14.22
C LYS A 19 12.65 4.20 -14.07
N ILE A 20 11.95 4.46 -12.97
CA ILE A 20 10.61 3.90 -12.73
C ILE A 20 9.57 4.63 -13.57
N LEU A 21 9.57 5.96 -13.54
CA LEU A 21 8.51 6.77 -14.13
C LEU A 21 8.63 6.86 -15.66
N LEU A 22 9.84 6.93 -16.23
CA LEU A 22 10.05 7.02 -17.68
C LEU A 22 9.53 5.80 -18.44
N LYS A 23 9.36 4.65 -17.78
CA LYS A 23 8.71 3.47 -18.39
C LYS A 23 7.23 3.68 -18.71
N VAL A 24 6.58 4.61 -18.02
CA VAL A 24 5.13 4.87 -18.14
C VAL A 24 4.87 6.28 -18.67
N ARG A 25 5.75 7.23 -18.34
CA ARG A 25 5.68 8.65 -18.68
C ARG A 25 7.01 9.10 -19.29
N PRO A 26 7.19 8.99 -20.61
CA PRO A 26 8.43 9.38 -21.30
C PRO A 26 8.80 10.86 -21.13
N ASP A 27 7.83 11.69 -20.79
CA ASP A 27 7.94 13.12 -20.53
C ASP A 27 8.30 13.46 -19.07
N PHE A 28 8.48 12.46 -18.20
CA PHE A 28 8.81 12.68 -16.80
C PHE A 28 10.15 13.41 -16.63
N LYS A 29 10.13 14.46 -15.82
CA LYS A 29 11.34 15.16 -15.37
C LYS A 29 11.46 15.13 -13.85
N VAL A 30 12.65 15.40 -13.33
CA VAL A 30 12.90 15.58 -11.90
C VAL A 30 13.49 16.95 -11.64
N MET A 31 12.95 17.64 -10.63
CA MET A 31 13.53 18.86 -10.12
C MET A 31 14.71 18.50 -9.22
N GLY A 32 15.90 18.98 -9.56
CA GLY A 32 17.10 18.61 -8.85
C GLY A 32 18.20 19.66 -8.95
N ASN A 33 19.25 19.46 -8.15
CA ASN A 33 20.42 20.32 -8.18
C ASN A 33 21.24 20.11 -9.47
N PHE A 34 22.08 21.09 -9.83
CA PHE A 34 23.01 21.04 -10.97
C PHE A 34 23.92 19.81 -10.93
N LEU A 35 24.20 19.24 -9.75
CA LEU A 35 25.02 18.04 -9.63
C LEU A 35 24.38 16.84 -10.34
N LEU A 36 23.05 16.75 -10.39
CA LEU A 36 22.35 15.67 -11.07
C LEU A 36 22.43 15.81 -12.59
N SER A 37 22.44 17.04 -13.12
CA SER A 37 22.59 17.29 -14.56
C SER A 37 24.02 17.06 -15.07
N LYS A 38 25.01 16.93 -14.16
CA LYS A 38 26.37 16.46 -14.52
C LYS A 38 26.43 14.97 -14.83
N ILE A 39 25.40 14.20 -14.48
CA ILE A 39 25.26 12.81 -14.90
C ILE A 39 24.66 12.84 -16.32
N GLU A 40 25.50 12.67 -17.32
CA GLU A 40 25.16 12.87 -18.74
C GLU A 40 23.85 12.17 -19.18
N PRO A 41 23.58 10.89 -18.82
CA PRO A 41 22.30 10.23 -19.14
C PRO A 41 21.06 10.87 -18.48
N MET A 42 21.23 11.59 -17.37
CA MET A 42 20.13 12.22 -16.63
C MET A 42 19.83 13.64 -17.12
N ALA A 43 20.77 14.31 -17.80
CA ALA A 43 20.64 15.72 -18.17
C ALA A 43 19.31 16.09 -18.88
N PRO A 44 18.76 15.28 -19.82
CA PRO A 44 17.48 15.59 -20.47
C PRO A 44 16.26 15.57 -19.52
N PHE A 45 16.38 14.85 -18.41
CA PHE A 45 15.30 14.59 -17.47
C PHE A 45 15.38 15.47 -16.23
N VAL A 46 16.36 16.36 -16.11
CA VAL A 46 16.56 17.20 -14.92
C VAL A 46 16.20 18.65 -15.21
N ILE A 47 15.25 19.19 -14.46
CA ILE A 47 15.06 20.65 -14.37
C ILE A 47 15.93 21.14 -13.23
N SER A 48 16.98 21.90 -13.57
CA SER A 48 17.95 22.38 -12.59
C SER A 48 17.35 23.51 -11.76
N VAL A 49 17.31 23.33 -10.44
CA VAL A 49 16.98 24.38 -9.47
C VAL A 49 18.14 24.50 -8.48
N ASN A 50 18.40 25.72 -7.99
CA ASN A 50 19.46 25.94 -7.02
C ASN A 50 18.90 25.83 -5.59
N PRO A 51 19.35 24.86 -4.77
CA PRO A 51 18.96 24.71 -3.38
C PRO A 51 19.75 25.63 -2.41
N PHE A 52 20.77 26.35 -2.89
CA PHE A 52 21.63 27.21 -2.07
C PHE A 52 21.29 28.69 -2.30
N GLU A 53 20.28 29.23 -1.59
CA GLU A 53 19.87 30.64 -1.67
C GLU A 53 20.93 31.65 -1.14
N GLY A 54 22.13 31.20 -0.72
CA GLY A 54 23.14 32.02 -0.05
C GLY A 54 24.34 32.51 -0.88
N ARG A 55 24.51 32.14 -2.16
CA ARG A 55 25.66 32.59 -2.98
C ARG A 55 25.17 33.32 -4.24
N LYS A 56 25.56 34.60 -4.37
CA LYS A 56 25.07 35.57 -5.36
C LYS A 56 25.40 35.27 -6.84
N ASP A 57 26.20 34.25 -7.15
CA ASP A 57 26.80 34.09 -8.49
C ASP A 57 26.50 32.76 -9.23
N ALA A 58 25.41 32.02 -8.94
CA ALA A 58 25.12 30.79 -9.69
C ALA A 58 23.60 30.51 -9.89
N TYR A 59 23.19 30.43 -11.16
CA TYR A 59 21.89 29.98 -11.72
C TYR A 59 20.62 30.44 -10.98
N ASN A 60 19.86 31.35 -11.61
CA ASN A 60 18.61 31.90 -11.09
C ASN A 60 17.56 30.80 -10.80
N SER A 61 17.31 30.47 -9.52
CA SER A 61 16.26 29.51 -9.09
C SER A 61 14.88 29.82 -9.67
N SER A 62 14.59 31.09 -9.99
CA SER A 62 13.35 31.52 -10.63
C SER A 62 13.14 30.93 -12.04
N SER A 63 14.22 30.63 -12.77
CA SER A 63 14.15 30.04 -14.11
C SER A 63 13.66 28.58 -14.08
N GLY A 64 14.24 27.74 -13.21
CA GLY A 64 13.83 26.34 -13.08
C GLY A 64 12.41 26.16 -12.54
N MET A 65 11.96 27.07 -11.66
CA MET A 65 10.57 27.10 -11.20
C MET A 65 9.60 27.43 -12.34
N ARG A 66 9.95 28.40 -13.20
CA ARG A 66 9.15 28.78 -14.37
C ARG A 66 9.10 27.66 -15.40
N GLU A 67 10.23 27.01 -15.66
CA GLU A 67 10.31 25.86 -16.57
C GLU A 67 9.44 24.70 -16.08
N THR A 68 9.47 24.42 -14.77
CA THR A 68 8.66 23.38 -14.15
C THR A 68 7.17 23.65 -14.32
N LEU A 69 6.72 24.88 -14.03
CA LEU A 69 5.31 25.25 -14.20
C LEU A 69 4.89 25.15 -15.67
N LYS A 70 5.75 25.60 -16.60
CA LYS A 70 5.50 25.47 -18.04
C LYS A 70 5.35 24.01 -18.45
N HIS A 71 6.28 23.15 -18.03
CA HIS A 71 6.22 21.72 -18.33
C HIS A 71 4.96 21.05 -17.78
N LEU A 72 4.55 21.40 -16.56
CA LEU A 72 3.31 20.91 -15.96
C LEU A 72 2.06 21.40 -16.70
N GLN A 73 2.06 22.65 -17.17
CA GLN A 73 0.97 23.23 -17.99
C GLN A 73 0.84 22.55 -19.35
N GLU A 74 1.96 22.09 -19.93
CA GLU A 74 2.01 21.32 -21.18
C GLU A 74 1.57 19.84 -21.00
N GLY A 75 1.10 19.46 -19.81
CA GLY A 75 0.64 18.09 -19.49
C GLY A 75 1.74 17.19 -18.90
N GLY A 76 2.95 17.73 -18.73
CA GLY A 76 4.11 17.07 -18.16
C GLY A 76 3.92 16.56 -16.73
N CYS A 77 4.88 15.77 -16.26
CA CYS A 77 4.93 15.32 -14.88
C CYS A 77 6.33 15.50 -14.30
N ILE A 78 6.39 15.91 -13.03
CA ILE A 78 7.66 16.21 -12.38
C ILE A 78 7.80 15.52 -11.02
N GLY A 79 8.99 15.04 -10.74
CA GLY A 79 9.43 14.62 -9.41
C GLY A 79 10.04 15.78 -8.63
N ILE A 80 9.69 15.92 -7.36
CA ILE A 80 10.22 16.95 -6.46
C ILE A 80 10.62 16.31 -5.13
N PHE A 81 11.82 16.68 -4.65
CA PHE A 81 12.29 16.42 -3.29
C PHE A 81 12.22 17.74 -2.50
N PRO A 82 11.11 18.04 -1.80
CA PRO A 82 10.86 19.40 -1.32
C PRO A 82 11.80 19.84 -0.20
N ALA A 83 12.49 18.90 0.45
CA ALA A 83 13.54 19.22 1.43
C ALA A 83 14.75 19.93 0.80
N GLY A 84 14.99 19.81 -0.50
CA GLY A 84 16.14 20.43 -1.18
C GLY A 84 17.52 19.85 -0.82
N GLU A 85 17.59 18.99 0.19
CA GLU A 85 18.78 18.27 0.62
C GLU A 85 18.44 16.83 0.99
N VAL A 86 19.47 16.05 1.28
CA VAL A 86 19.36 14.64 1.65
C VAL A 86 18.95 14.45 3.10
N SER A 87 18.11 13.45 3.38
CA SER A 87 17.66 13.13 4.75
C SER A 87 18.85 12.96 5.69
N ASN A 88 18.75 13.49 6.91
CA ASN A 88 19.80 13.46 7.90
C ASN A 88 19.29 12.92 9.25
N LYS A 89 20.16 12.87 10.27
CA LYS A 89 19.85 12.40 11.63
C LYS A 89 19.96 13.49 12.69
N ASN A 90 19.89 14.75 12.29
CA ASN A 90 20.11 15.89 13.18
C ASN A 90 18.83 16.31 13.94
N ASN A 91 17.82 15.43 14.00
CA ASN A 91 16.63 15.61 14.83
C ASN A 91 16.83 15.03 16.24
N GLU A 92 15.96 15.43 17.15
CA GLU A 92 15.98 15.04 18.57
C GLU A 92 15.92 13.52 18.79
N TYR A 93 15.36 12.77 17.83
CA TYR A 93 15.16 11.33 17.90
C TYR A 93 16.29 10.52 17.23
N GLY A 94 17.22 11.17 16.52
CA GLY A 94 18.28 10.50 15.75
C GLY A 94 17.76 9.63 14.59
N GLU A 95 16.55 9.90 14.11
CA GLU A 95 15.93 9.18 12.99
C GLU A 95 16.37 9.74 11.64
N VAL A 96 16.33 8.94 10.58
CA VAL A 96 16.62 9.44 9.22
C VAL A 96 15.37 10.12 8.68
N LEU A 97 15.34 11.45 8.74
CA LEU A 97 14.22 12.27 8.28
C LEU A 97 14.74 13.42 7.40
N ASP A 98 13.88 13.89 6.51
CA ASP A 98 14.09 15.14 5.82
C ASP A 98 13.98 16.29 6.82
N LYS A 99 14.69 17.39 6.53
CA LYS A 99 14.43 18.67 7.21
C LYS A 99 13.05 19.21 6.81
N PRO A 100 12.55 20.27 7.48
CA PRO A 100 11.35 20.97 7.03
C PRO A 100 11.44 21.32 5.54
N TRP A 101 10.37 20.99 4.81
CA TRP A 101 10.32 21.18 3.37
C TRP A 101 10.31 22.67 2.99
N GLU A 102 10.99 22.99 1.89
CA GLU A 102 11.21 24.37 1.46
C GLU A 102 9.91 25.04 0.99
N LYS A 103 9.62 26.23 1.52
CA LYS A 103 8.38 26.96 1.19
C LYS A 103 8.25 27.27 -0.31
N THR A 104 9.38 27.45 -1.00
CA THR A 104 9.42 27.70 -2.44
C THR A 104 8.90 26.49 -3.24
N ALA A 105 9.31 25.28 -2.88
CA ALA A 105 8.81 24.04 -3.48
C ALA A 105 7.31 23.86 -3.22
N LEU A 106 6.85 24.10 -1.99
CA LEU A 106 5.45 23.99 -1.61
C LEU A 106 4.56 25.01 -2.35
N LYS A 107 5.02 26.26 -2.49
CA LYS A 107 4.34 27.28 -3.28
C LYS A 107 4.18 26.87 -4.75
N LEU A 108 5.18 26.22 -5.33
CA LEU A 108 5.08 25.70 -6.69
C LEU A 108 4.07 24.56 -6.79
N ILE A 109 4.08 23.62 -5.85
CA ILE A 109 3.11 22.53 -5.80
C ILE A 109 1.69 23.08 -5.74
N LYS A 110 1.43 24.05 -4.84
CA LYS A 110 0.11 24.70 -4.70
C LYS A 110 -0.28 25.45 -5.99
N LYS A 111 0.66 26.17 -6.60
CA LYS A 111 0.42 26.95 -7.83
C LYS A 111 0.19 26.08 -9.07
N ALA A 112 0.76 24.88 -9.10
CA ALA A 112 0.67 24.00 -10.27
C ALA A 112 -0.75 23.46 -10.52
N LYS A 113 -1.61 23.40 -9.50
CA LYS A 113 -3.00 22.92 -9.59
C LYS A 113 -3.14 21.56 -10.30
N VAL A 114 -2.20 20.65 -10.01
CA VAL A 114 -2.22 19.27 -10.51
C VAL A 114 -2.23 18.29 -9.33
N PRO A 115 -2.72 17.05 -9.51
CA PRO A 115 -2.66 16.04 -8.46
C PRO A 115 -1.22 15.79 -7.98
N VAL A 116 -1.08 15.49 -6.69
CA VAL A 116 0.20 15.15 -6.05
C VAL A 116 0.23 13.68 -5.70
N VAL A 117 1.29 12.96 -6.07
CA VAL A 117 1.48 11.56 -5.75
C VAL A 117 2.61 11.44 -4.71
N PRO A 118 2.36 10.92 -3.51
CA PRO A 118 3.41 10.72 -2.52
C PRO A 118 4.24 9.47 -2.86
N MET A 119 5.55 9.56 -2.69
CA MET A 119 6.51 8.47 -2.89
C MET A 119 7.46 8.42 -1.70
N TYR A 120 7.75 7.23 -1.20
CA TYR A 120 8.65 7.04 -0.05
C TYR A 120 9.80 6.10 -0.39
N PHE A 121 11.03 6.57 -0.22
CA PHE A 121 12.25 5.77 -0.26
C PHE A 121 12.57 5.24 1.12
N HIS A 122 12.51 3.91 1.27
CA HIS A 122 12.94 3.21 2.48
C HIS A 122 14.38 2.70 2.29
N ALA A 123 15.33 3.62 2.46
CA ALA A 123 16.75 3.32 2.40
C ALA A 123 17.55 4.30 3.28
N THR A 124 18.77 3.92 3.59
CA THR A 124 19.71 4.75 4.34
C THR A 124 21.10 4.70 3.71
N ASN A 125 21.90 5.73 3.97
CA ASN A 125 23.32 5.75 3.68
C ASN A 125 24.14 5.11 4.82
N SER A 126 25.46 5.06 4.68
CA SER A 126 26.32 4.47 5.69
C SER A 126 26.26 5.23 7.03
N LYS A 127 26.66 4.57 8.13
CA LYS A 127 26.73 5.22 9.45
C LYS A 127 27.67 6.43 9.46
N ILE A 128 28.78 6.34 8.72
CA ILE A 128 29.80 7.41 8.64
C ILE A 128 29.19 8.67 8.03
N PHE A 129 28.39 8.52 6.97
CA PHE A 129 27.69 9.63 6.32
C PHE A 129 26.86 10.45 7.32
N TYR A 130 26.07 9.77 8.16
CA TYR A 130 25.25 10.47 9.16
C TYR A 130 26.06 11.01 10.35
N ASN A 131 27.19 10.39 10.69
CA ASN A 131 28.05 10.89 11.77
C ASN A 131 28.80 12.17 11.35
N VAL A 132 29.26 12.23 10.11
CA VAL A 132 29.94 13.40 9.55
C VAL A 132 28.98 14.58 9.37
N ALA A 133 27.71 14.31 9.04
CA ALA A 133 26.67 15.33 8.93
C ALA A 133 26.37 16.07 10.26
N LYS A 134 26.77 15.50 11.42
CA LYS A 134 26.67 16.18 12.72
C LYS A 134 27.72 17.29 12.89
N LEU A 135 28.82 17.23 12.14
CA LEU A 135 29.88 18.23 12.20
C LEU A 135 29.57 19.45 11.33
N HIS A 136 29.13 19.22 10.09
CA HIS A 136 28.68 20.28 9.19
C HIS A 136 27.82 19.71 8.04
N PRO A 137 26.71 20.37 7.64
CA PRO A 137 25.84 19.91 6.55
C PRO A 137 26.56 19.72 5.21
N ASP A 138 27.48 20.61 4.85
CA ASP A 138 28.20 20.50 3.56
C ASP A 138 29.09 19.26 3.44
N LEU A 139 29.59 18.73 4.57
CA LEU A 139 30.42 17.51 4.55
C LEU A 139 29.60 16.29 4.12
N GLN A 140 28.31 16.28 4.44
CA GLN A 140 27.37 15.26 3.98
C GLN A 140 27.28 15.27 2.44
N THR A 141 27.17 16.47 1.85
CA THR A 141 27.09 16.65 0.39
C THR A 141 28.34 16.16 -0.31
N VAL A 142 29.53 16.42 0.24
CA VAL A 142 30.81 15.95 -0.31
C VAL A 142 30.91 14.41 -0.32
N MET A 143 30.30 13.74 0.66
CA MET A 143 30.32 12.28 0.76
C MET A 143 29.35 11.57 -0.20
N LEU A 144 28.40 12.28 -0.81
CA LEU A 144 27.36 11.66 -1.64
C LEU A 144 27.88 10.83 -2.83
N PRO A 145 28.88 11.28 -3.62
CA PRO A 145 29.42 10.46 -4.70
C PRO A 145 30.02 9.14 -4.19
N ALA A 146 30.73 9.17 -3.06
CA ALA A 146 31.30 7.97 -2.47
C ALA A 146 30.21 7.03 -1.93
N GLU A 147 29.17 7.56 -1.28
CA GLU A 147 28.01 6.77 -0.83
C GLU A 147 27.23 6.15 -2.00
N MET A 148 27.15 6.85 -3.13
CA MET A 148 26.49 6.35 -4.33
C MET A 148 27.19 5.11 -4.90
N MET A 149 28.52 5.10 -4.88
CA MET A 149 29.34 4.01 -5.43
C MET A 149 29.46 2.79 -4.49
N LYS A 150 28.99 2.89 -3.24
CA LYS A 150 29.05 1.76 -2.30
C LYS A 150 28.16 0.60 -2.75
N LYS A 151 28.68 -0.62 -2.64
CA LYS A 151 27.90 -1.85 -2.84
C LYS A 151 26.76 -1.90 -1.81
N ARG A 152 25.54 -2.12 -2.30
CA ARG A 152 24.33 -2.27 -1.47
C ARG A 152 23.88 -3.72 -1.50
N GLU A 153 23.95 -4.39 -0.36
CA GLU A 153 23.47 -5.78 -0.21
C GLU A 153 21.94 -5.87 -0.09
N LYS A 154 21.30 -4.80 0.39
CA LYS A 154 19.85 -4.72 0.57
C LYS A 154 19.22 -3.95 -0.59
N PRO A 155 18.09 -4.41 -1.14
CA PRO A 155 17.38 -3.69 -2.18
C PRO A 155 16.86 -2.35 -1.64
N ILE A 156 16.89 -1.31 -2.48
CA ILE A 156 16.24 -0.03 -2.19
C ILE A 156 14.74 -0.24 -2.35
N ARG A 157 14.01 -0.12 -1.25
CA ARG A 157 12.56 -0.31 -1.24
C ARG A 157 11.87 1.03 -1.42
N ILE A 158 10.88 1.06 -2.29
CA ILE A 158 10.15 2.27 -2.66
C ILE A 158 8.65 1.97 -2.57
N ARG A 159 7.89 2.88 -1.98
CA ARG A 159 6.42 2.82 -1.97
C ARG A 159 5.86 4.07 -2.64
N ILE A 160 4.95 3.89 -3.58
CA ILE A 160 4.19 4.99 -4.19
C ILE A 160 2.77 4.92 -3.62
N GLY A 161 2.29 6.03 -3.07
CA GLY A 161 0.96 6.14 -2.48
C GLY A 161 -0.10 6.57 -3.48
N LYS A 162 -1.34 6.73 -2.98
CA LYS A 162 -2.48 7.16 -3.78
C LYS A 162 -2.35 8.64 -4.18
N PRO A 163 -2.83 9.02 -5.38
CA PRO A 163 -2.85 10.43 -5.78
C PRO A 163 -3.75 11.24 -4.85
N ILE A 164 -3.26 12.39 -4.45
CA ILE A 164 -3.97 13.43 -3.72
C ILE A 164 -4.57 14.36 -4.76
N SER A 165 -5.90 14.51 -4.73
CA SER A 165 -6.63 15.32 -5.69
C SER A 165 -6.38 16.81 -5.49
N VAL A 166 -6.59 17.61 -6.54
CA VAL A 166 -6.46 19.08 -6.45
C VAL A 166 -7.39 19.66 -5.39
N LYS A 167 -8.61 19.12 -5.27
CA LYS A 167 -9.58 19.54 -4.24
C LYS A 167 -9.02 19.38 -2.83
N GLN A 168 -8.43 18.23 -2.52
CA GLN A 168 -7.80 17.98 -1.22
C GLN A 168 -6.59 18.89 -0.95
N LEU A 169 -5.87 19.31 -2.00
CA LEU A 169 -4.75 20.26 -1.85
C LEU A 169 -5.24 21.70 -1.63
N GLU A 170 -6.43 22.04 -2.15
CA GLU A 170 -7.06 23.36 -2.00
C GLU A 170 -7.75 23.54 -0.63
N GLU A 171 -8.07 22.44 0.07
CA GLU A 171 -8.58 22.44 1.45
C GLU A 171 -7.55 22.97 2.46
N GLU A 172 -6.26 22.87 2.16
CA GLU A 172 -5.19 23.37 3.02
C GLU A 172 -5.03 24.90 2.86
N GLU A 173 -5.28 25.67 3.91
CA GLU A 173 -5.32 27.15 3.85
C GLU A 173 -3.93 27.75 3.68
N SER A 174 -2.97 27.34 4.51
CA SER A 174 -1.59 27.86 4.50
C SER A 174 -0.63 27.03 3.63
N ILE A 175 0.61 27.51 3.46
CA ILE A 175 1.68 26.76 2.78
C ILE A 175 2.30 25.75 3.74
N GLU A 176 2.35 26.10 5.01
CA GLU A 176 2.89 25.32 6.11
C GLU A 176 2.04 24.07 6.35
N GLU A 177 0.71 24.20 6.43
CA GLU A 177 -0.22 23.07 6.55
C GLU A 177 -0.14 22.13 5.35
N LEU A 178 -0.09 22.67 4.12
CA LEU A 178 0.12 21.87 2.91
C LEU A 178 1.44 21.07 3.00
N GLY A 179 2.50 21.71 3.49
CA GLY A 179 3.79 21.06 3.70
C GLY A 179 3.69 19.90 4.68
N GLU A 180 3.09 20.14 5.84
CA GLU A 180 2.89 19.12 6.87
C GLU A 180 1.99 17.98 6.38
N TYR A 181 0.89 18.30 5.70
CA TYR A 181 -0.03 17.32 5.12
C TYR A 181 0.69 16.38 4.16
N LEU A 182 1.40 16.94 3.17
CA LEU A 182 2.14 16.15 2.18
C LEU A 182 3.30 15.37 2.83
N TYR A 183 4.02 15.97 3.78
CA TYR A 183 5.06 15.31 4.54
C TYR A 183 4.51 14.09 5.28
N ARG A 184 3.40 14.25 6.01
CA ARG A 184 2.72 13.15 6.70
C ARG A 184 2.27 12.07 5.71
N LYS A 185 1.71 12.43 4.55
CA LYS A 185 1.32 11.44 3.53
C LYS A 185 2.50 10.62 3.01
N VAL A 186 3.66 11.26 2.77
CA VAL A 186 4.89 10.56 2.37
C VAL A 186 5.40 9.65 3.49
N TYR A 187 5.52 10.17 4.71
CA TYR A 187 6.07 9.39 5.83
C TYR A 187 5.11 8.33 6.37
N MET A 188 3.79 8.45 6.19
CA MET A 188 2.85 7.36 6.49
C MET A 188 3.14 6.10 5.67
N LEU A 189 3.74 6.22 4.48
CA LEU A 189 4.13 5.06 3.67
C LEU A 189 5.26 4.24 4.32
N LYS A 190 6.02 4.84 5.25
CA LYS A 190 7.04 4.17 6.08
C LYS A 190 6.46 3.01 6.90
N SER A 191 5.20 3.13 7.35
CA SER A 191 4.49 2.12 8.14
C SER A 191 4.41 0.75 7.45
N TYR A 192 4.56 0.69 6.12
CA TYR A 192 4.67 -0.56 5.38
C TYR A 192 5.92 -1.38 5.73
N TYR A 193 7.01 -0.66 5.99
CA TYR A 193 8.33 -1.23 6.21
C TYR A 193 8.64 -1.36 7.70
N GLU A 194 8.04 -0.48 8.50
CA GLU A 194 8.09 -0.58 9.95
C GLU A 194 7.07 -1.61 10.42
N LYS A 195 7.59 -2.75 10.88
CA LYS A 195 6.77 -3.70 11.64
C LYS A 195 6.06 -2.94 12.75
N ARG A 196 4.74 -3.15 12.91
CA ARG A 196 4.12 -3.00 14.23
C ARG A 196 4.85 -3.98 15.13
N LYS A 197 5.89 -3.52 15.82
CA LYS A 197 6.38 -4.26 16.98
C LYS A 197 5.19 -4.31 17.92
N SER A 198 4.61 -5.49 18.09
CA SER A 198 3.61 -5.70 19.11
C SER A 198 4.17 -5.15 20.42
N ILE A 199 3.32 -4.51 21.22
CA ILE A 199 3.69 -4.01 22.56
C ILE A 199 4.37 -5.11 23.38
N THR A 200 4.03 -6.37 23.09
CA THR A 200 4.62 -7.58 23.66
C THR A 200 6.09 -7.83 23.29
N GLU A 201 6.63 -7.25 22.22
CA GLU A 201 8.07 -7.33 21.90
C GLU A 201 8.90 -6.26 22.65
N LYS A 202 8.28 -5.14 23.07
CA LYS A 202 8.96 -4.08 23.85
C LYS A 202 9.00 -4.41 25.33
N LEU A 203 7.96 -5.04 25.85
CA LEU A 203 7.92 -5.59 27.20
C LEU A 203 8.53 -7.00 27.14
N LYS A 204 9.79 -7.16 27.57
CA LYS A 204 10.43 -8.48 27.78
C LYS A 204 9.72 -9.26 28.92
N LEU A 205 8.45 -9.60 28.76
CA LEU A 205 7.68 -10.41 29.68
C LEU A 205 7.86 -11.88 29.28
N PRO A 206 8.49 -12.73 30.12
CA PRO A 206 8.93 -14.06 29.70
C PRO A 206 7.81 -15.05 29.33
N ASN A 207 6.54 -14.77 29.65
CA ASN A 207 5.51 -15.82 29.73
C ASN A 207 4.25 -15.60 28.87
N MET A 208 4.27 -14.71 27.87
CA MET A 208 3.23 -14.69 26.83
C MET A 208 3.89 -14.98 25.48
N ALA A 209 4.08 -16.26 25.20
CA ALA A 209 4.33 -16.72 23.85
C ALA A 209 3.04 -16.53 23.04
N LEU A 210 2.85 -15.33 22.50
CA LEU A 210 1.99 -15.12 21.33
C LEU A 210 2.48 -16.08 20.25
N LYS A 211 1.74 -17.18 20.06
CA LYS A 211 1.90 -18.08 18.92
C LYS A 211 1.34 -17.38 17.70
N LEU A 212 1.98 -16.31 17.29
CA LEU A 212 1.72 -15.70 16.00
C LEU A 212 2.68 -16.39 15.02
N PRO A 213 2.20 -17.22 14.08
CA PRO A 213 3.02 -17.67 12.97
C PRO A 213 3.20 -16.48 12.01
N LEU A 214 3.89 -15.43 12.44
CA LEU A 214 4.43 -14.42 11.53
C LEU A 214 5.60 -15.06 10.82
N LEU A 215 5.26 -15.82 9.79
CA LEU A 215 6.17 -16.32 8.78
C LEU A 215 7.13 -15.20 8.40
N LYS A 216 8.41 -15.46 8.69
CA LYS A 216 9.59 -14.73 8.26
C LYS A 216 9.68 -14.72 6.73
N GLN A 217 8.81 -14.01 6.03
CA GLN A 217 8.97 -13.78 4.61
C GLN A 217 9.18 -12.29 4.36
N ASN A 218 10.31 -11.99 3.72
CA ASN A 218 10.63 -10.67 3.21
C ASN A 218 9.42 -10.11 2.46
N ASN A 219 9.11 -8.81 2.62
CA ASN A 219 8.10 -8.07 1.84
C ASN A 219 8.46 -8.08 0.34
N ILE A 220 8.34 -9.23 -0.31
CA ILE A 220 8.44 -9.43 -1.74
C ILE A 220 7.00 -9.31 -2.23
N VAL A 221 6.73 -8.24 -2.97
CA VAL A 221 5.44 -8.13 -3.66
C VAL A 221 5.45 -9.17 -4.76
N GLN A 222 4.65 -10.20 -4.58
CA GLN A 222 4.46 -11.23 -5.60
C GLN A 222 3.34 -10.79 -6.54
N ASN A 223 3.46 -11.21 -7.79
CA ASN A 223 2.38 -11.04 -8.75
C ASN A 223 1.17 -11.84 -8.28
N ILE A 224 0.00 -11.23 -8.41
CA ILE A 224 -1.27 -11.92 -8.17
C ILE A 224 -1.40 -13.04 -9.21
N ILE A 225 -1.93 -14.19 -8.81
CA ILE A 225 -2.14 -15.32 -9.72
C ILE A 225 -3.03 -14.91 -10.89
N ASP A 226 -2.88 -15.60 -12.01
CA ASP A 226 -3.77 -15.43 -13.16
C ASP A 226 -5.21 -15.80 -12.79
N GLU A 227 -6.16 -15.28 -13.55
CA GLU A 227 -7.58 -15.63 -13.40
C GLU A 227 -7.78 -17.15 -13.49
N THR A 228 -8.59 -17.70 -12.59
CA THR A 228 -8.92 -19.14 -12.66
C THR A 228 -9.68 -19.41 -13.97
N PRO A 229 -9.38 -20.50 -14.70
CA PRO A 229 -10.12 -20.87 -15.90
C PRO A 229 -11.63 -20.90 -15.65
N ILE A 230 -12.39 -20.27 -16.55
CA ILE A 230 -13.81 -20.05 -16.34
C ILE A 230 -14.60 -21.37 -16.44
N GLU A 231 -14.10 -22.32 -17.22
CA GLU A 231 -14.67 -23.65 -17.38
C GLU A 231 -14.69 -24.41 -16.05
N ASP A 232 -13.61 -24.30 -15.26
CA ASP A 232 -13.49 -24.94 -13.95
C ASP A 232 -14.48 -24.34 -12.95
N ILE A 233 -14.61 -23.00 -12.95
CA ILE A 233 -15.59 -22.29 -12.12
C ILE A 233 -17.02 -22.69 -12.50
N ILE A 234 -17.36 -22.69 -13.79
CA ILE A 234 -18.70 -23.04 -14.25
C ILE A 234 -19.05 -24.49 -13.88
N SER A 235 -18.10 -25.41 -14.02
CA SER A 235 -18.27 -26.80 -13.59
C SER A 235 -18.67 -26.88 -12.11
N GLU A 236 -17.97 -26.17 -11.23
CA GLU A 236 -18.29 -26.14 -9.80
C GLU A 236 -19.65 -25.46 -9.51
N ILE A 237 -19.98 -24.36 -10.20
CA ILE A 237 -21.28 -23.69 -10.06
C ILE A 237 -22.42 -24.62 -10.46
N GLU A 238 -22.30 -25.38 -11.55
CA GLU A 238 -23.33 -26.32 -11.97
C GLU A 238 -23.48 -27.49 -10.99
N VAL A 239 -22.39 -27.98 -10.40
CA VAL A 239 -22.46 -28.96 -9.31
C VAL A 239 -23.21 -28.37 -8.10
N LEU A 240 -22.89 -27.15 -7.69
CA LEU A 240 -23.59 -26.49 -6.57
C LEU A 240 -25.07 -26.23 -6.84
N LYS A 241 -25.44 -25.85 -8.07
CA LYS A 241 -26.85 -25.65 -8.46
C LYS A 241 -27.66 -26.94 -8.35
N ASN A 242 -27.03 -28.08 -8.63
CA ASN A 242 -27.65 -29.41 -8.57
C ASN A 242 -27.54 -30.07 -7.19
N THR A 243 -26.82 -29.46 -6.25
CA THR A 243 -26.66 -29.98 -4.89
C THR A 243 -27.62 -29.28 -3.94
N GLU A 244 -28.36 -30.07 -3.16
CA GLU A 244 -29.35 -29.56 -2.23
C GLU A 244 -28.70 -28.67 -1.15
N ASN A 245 -29.39 -27.58 -0.78
CA ASN A 245 -28.96 -26.60 0.25
C ASN A 245 -27.64 -25.86 -0.02
N LYS A 246 -27.10 -25.87 -1.25
CA LYS A 246 -25.90 -25.08 -1.60
C LYS A 246 -26.23 -23.73 -2.21
N LYS A 247 -27.23 -23.68 -3.09
CA LYS A 247 -27.78 -22.42 -3.59
C LYS A 247 -28.83 -21.91 -2.61
N LEU A 248 -28.62 -20.74 -2.02
CA LEU A 248 -29.57 -20.14 -1.07
C LEU A 248 -30.77 -19.53 -1.81
N PHE A 249 -30.50 -18.67 -2.80
CA PHE A 249 -31.54 -18.07 -3.63
C PHE A 249 -30.94 -17.43 -4.90
N SER A 250 -31.83 -17.09 -5.83
CA SER A 250 -31.52 -16.37 -7.07
C SER A 250 -32.23 -15.00 -7.08
N HIS A 251 -31.60 -13.97 -7.64
CA HIS A 251 -32.20 -12.65 -7.83
C HIS A 251 -31.72 -12.00 -9.13
N GLY A 252 -32.58 -11.99 -10.15
CA GLY A 252 -32.18 -11.60 -11.51
C GLY A 252 -31.09 -12.55 -12.01
N ASP A 253 -29.99 -11.99 -12.50
CA ASP A 253 -28.83 -12.76 -12.99
C ASP A 253 -27.92 -13.25 -11.85
N TYR A 254 -28.21 -12.90 -10.60
CA TYR A 254 -27.36 -13.26 -9.47
C TYR A 254 -27.81 -14.53 -8.75
N ASP A 255 -26.86 -15.42 -8.46
CA ASP A 255 -27.05 -16.58 -7.59
C ASP A 255 -26.19 -16.46 -6.32
N ILE A 256 -26.76 -16.80 -5.17
CA ILE A 256 -26.06 -16.82 -3.88
C ILE A 256 -25.85 -18.27 -3.48
N PHE A 257 -24.62 -18.59 -3.12
CA PHE A 257 -24.22 -19.91 -2.67
C PHE A 257 -23.59 -19.88 -1.29
N PHE A 258 -23.78 -20.97 -0.54
CA PHE A 258 -23.15 -21.21 0.76
C PHE A 258 -22.61 -22.64 0.81
N THR A 259 -21.30 -22.77 0.98
CA THR A 259 -20.59 -24.05 0.79
C THR A 259 -19.26 -24.06 1.55
N THR A 260 -18.56 -25.20 1.54
CA THR A 260 -17.23 -25.37 2.13
C THR A 260 -16.15 -25.37 1.06
N SER A 261 -14.92 -25.00 1.41
CA SER A 261 -13.82 -24.91 0.44
C SER A 261 -13.49 -26.21 -0.28
N ALA A 262 -13.74 -27.37 0.35
CA ALA A 262 -13.50 -28.68 -0.25
C ALA A 262 -14.41 -28.99 -1.46
N GLU A 263 -15.59 -28.36 -1.53
CA GLU A 263 -16.56 -28.56 -2.61
C GLU A 263 -16.29 -27.65 -3.81
N ILE A 264 -15.45 -26.62 -3.63
CA ILE A 264 -15.25 -25.53 -4.58
C ILE A 264 -13.78 -25.08 -4.72
N PRO A 265 -12.83 -25.98 -5.01
CA PRO A 265 -11.41 -25.63 -5.04
C PRO A 265 -11.05 -24.52 -6.05
N SER A 266 -11.71 -24.48 -7.22
CA SER A 266 -11.43 -23.51 -8.29
C SER A 266 -12.04 -22.14 -7.98
N ILE A 267 -13.28 -22.11 -7.47
CA ILE A 267 -13.90 -20.88 -6.95
C ILE A 267 -13.10 -20.37 -5.74
N MET A 268 -12.60 -21.24 -4.86
CA MET A 268 -11.77 -20.81 -3.72
C MET A 268 -10.46 -20.15 -4.17
N ARG A 269 -9.80 -20.72 -5.20
CA ARG A 269 -8.64 -20.09 -5.83
C ARG A 269 -8.98 -18.69 -6.34
N GLU A 270 -10.14 -18.54 -7.00
CA GLU A 270 -10.59 -17.25 -7.52
C GLU A 270 -10.99 -16.27 -6.41
N ILE A 271 -11.64 -16.74 -5.34
CA ILE A 271 -11.92 -15.94 -4.12
C ILE A 271 -10.63 -15.39 -3.54
N GLY A 272 -9.59 -16.23 -3.41
CA GLY A 272 -8.27 -15.80 -2.92
C GLY A 272 -7.65 -14.73 -3.80
N ARG A 273 -7.75 -14.88 -5.12
CA ARG A 273 -7.28 -13.89 -6.10
C ARG A 273 -8.03 -12.56 -5.99
N GLN A 274 -9.36 -12.61 -5.94
CA GLN A 274 -10.23 -11.42 -5.88
C GLN A 274 -10.10 -10.67 -4.55
N ARG A 275 -9.93 -11.39 -3.44
CA ARG A 275 -9.58 -10.79 -2.13
C ARG A 275 -8.29 -10.00 -2.23
N GLU A 276 -7.22 -10.61 -2.74
CA GLU A 276 -5.93 -9.92 -2.87
C GLU A 276 -6.02 -8.71 -3.81
N LEU A 277 -6.70 -8.83 -4.95
CA LEU A 277 -6.93 -7.70 -5.86
C LEU A 277 -7.65 -6.54 -5.15
N THR A 278 -8.74 -6.85 -4.45
CA THR A 278 -9.58 -5.87 -3.79
C THR A 278 -8.85 -5.21 -2.62
N PHE A 279 -8.19 -5.99 -1.77
CA PHE A 279 -7.45 -5.49 -0.61
C PHE A 279 -6.20 -4.72 -1.02
N ARG A 280 -5.45 -5.18 -2.03
CA ARG A 280 -4.27 -4.47 -2.54
C ARG A 280 -4.65 -3.12 -3.17
N ALA A 281 -5.79 -3.02 -3.84
CA ALA A 281 -6.30 -1.76 -4.40
C ALA A 281 -6.59 -0.69 -3.32
N VAL A 282 -6.98 -1.11 -2.11
CA VAL A 282 -7.21 -0.20 -0.98
C VAL A 282 -5.97 0.01 -0.10
N GLY A 283 -4.94 -0.81 -0.26
CA GLY A 283 -3.65 -0.71 0.46
C GLY A 283 -3.48 -1.72 1.60
N GLU A 284 -4.44 -2.65 1.74
CA GLU A 284 -4.56 -3.65 2.82
C GLU A 284 -4.25 -5.09 2.34
N GLY A 285 -3.76 -5.27 1.11
CA GLY A 285 -3.44 -6.58 0.54
C GLY A 285 -2.23 -7.26 1.21
N THR A 286 -2.19 -8.59 1.15
CA THR A 286 -1.12 -9.41 1.73
C THR A 286 0.21 -9.29 0.98
N ASN A 287 0.16 -8.82 -0.28
CA ASN A 287 1.28 -8.83 -1.23
C ASN A 287 1.72 -10.24 -1.69
N LEU A 288 0.93 -11.27 -1.34
CA LEU A 288 1.09 -12.63 -1.85
C LEU A 288 0.32 -12.80 -3.17
N PRO A 289 0.48 -13.93 -3.86
CA PRO A 289 -0.25 -14.19 -5.11
C PRO A 289 -1.78 -14.31 -4.94
N PHE A 290 -2.25 -14.66 -3.74
CA PHE A 290 -3.67 -14.76 -3.37
C PHE A 290 -3.81 -14.62 -1.84
N ASP A 291 -5.02 -14.30 -1.38
CA ASP A 291 -5.35 -14.12 0.04
C ASP A 291 -6.25 -15.25 0.55
N LEU A 292 -5.62 -16.35 0.96
CA LEU A 292 -6.23 -17.49 1.66
C LEU A 292 -5.35 -17.87 2.86
N ASP A 293 -5.98 -18.35 3.93
CA ASP A 293 -5.32 -18.83 5.14
C ASP A 293 -5.92 -20.16 5.63
N GLU A 294 -5.38 -20.71 6.71
CA GLU A 294 -5.77 -22.04 7.22
C GLU A 294 -7.25 -22.13 7.62
N TYR A 295 -7.88 -21.01 7.96
CA TYR A 295 -9.28 -20.95 8.39
C TYR A 295 -10.24 -21.15 7.22
N ASP A 296 -9.84 -20.84 5.98
CA ASP A 296 -10.65 -21.08 4.80
C ASP A 296 -10.99 -22.59 4.60
N ASN A 297 -10.23 -23.50 5.22
CA ASN A 297 -10.44 -24.95 5.13
C ASN A 297 -11.66 -25.44 5.93
N HIS A 298 -12.00 -24.79 7.03
CA HIS A 298 -13.10 -25.21 7.92
C HIS A 298 -14.19 -24.16 8.12
N TYR A 299 -14.02 -22.99 7.51
CA TYR A 299 -15.09 -22.00 7.41
C TYR A 299 -15.94 -22.28 6.18
N HIS A 300 -17.19 -21.87 6.25
CA HIS A 300 -18.07 -21.80 5.09
C HIS A 300 -17.81 -20.52 4.32
N HIS A 301 -18.14 -20.53 3.04
CA HIS A 301 -18.00 -19.42 2.12
C HIS A 301 -19.35 -19.09 1.54
N LEU A 302 -19.84 -17.89 1.86
CA LEU A 302 -21.01 -17.28 1.23
C LEU A 302 -20.52 -16.44 0.06
N PHE A 303 -20.92 -16.75 -1.16
CA PHE A 303 -20.47 -15.97 -2.33
C PHE A 303 -21.60 -15.68 -3.31
N LEU A 304 -21.39 -14.62 -4.08
CA LEU A 304 -22.31 -14.11 -5.08
C LEU A 304 -21.74 -14.35 -6.48
N TRP A 305 -22.52 -15.02 -7.32
CA TRP A 305 -22.19 -15.31 -8.72
C TRP A 305 -23.09 -14.52 -9.66
N ASP A 306 -22.52 -13.89 -10.68
CA ASP A 306 -23.23 -13.23 -11.77
C ASP A 306 -23.31 -14.19 -12.96
N ASN A 307 -24.50 -14.68 -13.29
CA ASN A 307 -24.71 -15.61 -14.40
C ASN A 307 -24.58 -14.97 -15.78
N ALA A 308 -24.85 -13.66 -15.89
CA ALA A 308 -24.77 -12.95 -17.17
C ALA A 308 -23.31 -12.73 -17.58
N GLU A 309 -22.51 -12.21 -16.65
CA GLU A 309 -21.09 -11.94 -16.86
C GLU A 309 -20.18 -13.14 -16.58
N ARG A 310 -20.74 -14.19 -15.95
CA ARG A 310 -20.03 -15.40 -15.51
C ARG A 310 -18.82 -15.05 -14.62
N LYS A 311 -19.08 -14.23 -13.59
CA LYS A 311 -18.05 -13.71 -12.68
C LYS A 311 -18.44 -13.86 -11.21
N LEU A 312 -17.42 -14.06 -10.37
CA LEU A 312 -17.55 -13.90 -8.92
C LEU A 312 -17.62 -12.42 -8.57
N VAL A 313 -18.66 -12.05 -7.84
CA VAL A 313 -18.98 -10.65 -7.53
C VAL A 313 -18.44 -10.24 -6.16
N GLY A 314 -18.49 -11.16 -5.20
CA GLY A 314 -18.08 -10.92 -3.82
C GLY A 314 -18.33 -12.14 -2.95
N ALA A 315 -17.68 -12.17 -1.79
CA ALA A 315 -17.83 -13.28 -0.85
C ALA A 315 -17.58 -12.87 0.60
N TYR A 316 -18.08 -13.69 1.52
CA TYR A 316 -17.85 -13.67 2.96
C TYR A 316 -17.34 -15.04 3.41
N ARG A 317 -16.36 -15.03 4.31
CA ARG A 317 -15.96 -16.21 5.07
C ARG A 317 -16.78 -16.26 6.36
N MET A 318 -17.38 -17.40 6.70
CA MET A 318 -18.29 -17.54 7.83
C MET A 318 -17.98 -18.81 8.65
N ALA A 319 -17.65 -18.65 9.93
CA ALA A 319 -17.56 -19.76 10.87
C ALA A 319 -18.87 -19.88 11.65
N LEU A 320 -19.56 -21.00 11.45
CA LEU A 320 -20.72 -21.36 12.25
C LEU A 320 -20.24 -21.82 13.63
N GLY A 321 -20.47 -21.01 14.66
CA GLY A 321 -19.79 -21.19 15.93
C GLY A 321 -20.12 -22.50 16.63
N ALA A 322 -21.33 -23.03 16.46
CA ALA A 322 -21.71 -24.35 16.94
C ALA A 322 -20.85 -25.47 16.35
N GLU A 323 -20.49 -25.38 15.06
CA GLU A 323 -19.69 -26.38 14.36
C GLU A 323 -18.20 -26.23 14.69
N VAL A 324 -17.69 -25.01 14.62
CA VAL A 324 -16.27 -24.71 14.84
C VAL A 324 -15.87 -24.99 16.29
N MET A 325 -16.66 -24.55 17.28
CA MET A 325 -16.36 -24.89 18.67
C MET A 325 -16.37 -26.39 18.94
N LYS A 326 -17.26 -27.15 18.28
CA LYS A 326 -17.36 -28.60 18.47
C LYS A 326 -16.12 -29.32 17.93
N LYS A 327 -15.59 -28.90 16.78
CA LYS A 327 -14.48 -29.59 16.10
C LYS A 327 -13.10 -29.07 16.50
N TYR A 328 -12.95 -27.77 16.67
CA TYR A 328 -11.64 -27.09 16.79
C TYR A 328 -11.48 -26.32 18.11
N GLY A 329 -12.54 -26.22 18.91
CA GLY A 329 -12.54 -25.38 20.10
C GLY A 329 -12.37 -23.90 19.77
N ILE A 330 -11.94 -23.11 20.77
CA ILE A 330 -11.80 -21.65 20.63
C ILE A 330 -10.71 -21.29 19.60
N ASN A 331 -9.68 -22.11 19.48
CA ASN A 331 -8.59 -21.92 18.51
C ASN A 331 -9.03 -22.13 17.06
N GLY A 332 -10.23 -22.69 16.83
CA GLY A 332 -10.83 -22.77 15.51
C GLY A 332 -11.24 -21.42 14.93
N PHE A 333 -11.34 -20.38 15.76
CA PHE A 333 -11.75 -19.04 15.36
C PHE A 333 -10.55 -18.18 14.97
N TYR A 334 -10.63 -17.49 13.84
CA TYR A 334 -9.60 -16.54 13.40
C TYR A 334 -9.40 -15.42 14.41
N THR A 335 -10.48 -14.92 15.03
CA THR A 335 -10.35 -13.88 16.07
C THR A 335 -9.52 -14.32 17.28
N SER A 336 -9.44 -15.62 17.55
CA SER A 336 -8.59 -16.15 18.62
C SER A 336 -7.09 -16.14 18.29
N SER A 337 -6.72 -15.89 17.02
CA SER A 337 -5.34 -15.56 16.64
C SER A 337 -4.97 -14.09 16.93
N LEU A 338 -5.98 -13.23 17.15
CA LEU A 338 -5.82 -11.79 17.35
C LEU A 338 -6.02 -11.39 18.81
N PHE A 339 -6.90 -12.08 19.52
CA PHE A 339 -7.34 -11.74 20.87
C PHE A 339 -7.30 -12.97 21.77
N GLU A 340 -7.03 -12.74 23.05
CA GLU A 340 -7.25 -13.74 24.10
C GLU A 340 -8.66 -13.52 24.68
N TYR A 341 -9.43 -14.60 24.76
CA TYR A 341 -10.80 -14.58 25.29
C TYR A 341 -10.86 -15.22 26.67
N ASP A 342 -11.48 -14.53 27.63
CA ASP A 342 -11.71 -15.06 28.96
C ASP A 342 -12.49 -16.39 28.89
N PRO A 343 -12.14 -17.39 29.73
CA PRO A 343 -12.82 -18.69 29.74
C PRO A 343 -14.34 -18.60 29.89
N GLU A 344 -14.84 -17.58 30.59
CA GLU A 344 -16.27 -17.31 30.79
C GLU A 344 -16.99 -16.91 29.50
N LEU A 345 -16.28 -16.33 28.53
CA LEU A 345 -16.83 -15.92 27.23
C LEU A 345 -16.85 -17.08 26.22
N GLN A 346 -15.99 -18.08 26.37
CA GLN A 346 -15.87 -19.17 25.39
C GLN A 346 -17.18 -19.96 25.14
N PRO A 347 -18.06 -20.20 26.14
CA PRO A 347 -19.35 -20.84 25.88
C PRO A 347 -20.25 -20.08 24.89
N PHE A 348 -20.11 -18.76 24.79
CA PHE A 348 -20.89 -17.93 23.86
C PHE A 348 -20.51 -18.19 22.41
N PHE A 349 -19.27 -18.62 22.13
CA PHE A 349 -18.82 -18.91 20.76
C PHE A 349 -19.60 -20.04 20.09
N ARG A 350 -20.34 -20.87 20.84
CA ARG A 350 -21.25 -21.86 20.27
C ARG A 350 -22.51 -21.25 19.65
N LYS A 351 -22.80 -19.98 19.92
CA LYS A 351 -24.01 -19.25 19.53
C LYS A 351 -23.73 -18.06 18.61
N VAL A 352 -22.50 -17.93 18.12
CA VAL A 352 -22.11 -16.83 17.23
C VAL A 352 -21.80 -17.35 15.83
N ILE A 353 -21.78 -16.43 14.88
CA ILE A 353 -21.18 -16.62 13.57
C ILE A 353 -20.03 -15.62 13.46
N GLU A 354 -18.82 -16.11 13.26
CA GLU A 354 -17.68 -15.22 12.98
C GLU A 354 -17.61 -15.01 11.47
N MET A 355 -17.60 -13.75 11.04
CA MET A 355 -17.49 -13.38 9.64
C MET A 355 -16.22 -12.58 9.37
N GLY A 356 -15.61 -12.79 8.21
CA GLY A 356 -14.41 -12.08 7.83
C GLY A 356 -14.10 -12.17 6.34
N ARG A 357 -12.98 -11.53 5.96
CA ARG A 357 -12.45 -11.51 4.58
C ARG A 357 -13.52 -11.17 3.53
N ALA A 358 -14.43 -10.27 3.91
CA ALA A 358 -15.50 -9.80 3.06
C ALA A 358 -14.94 -8.92 1.95
N TYR A 359 -15.36 -9.16 0.72
CA TYR A 359 -14.99 -8.31 -0.41
C TYR A 359 -16.12 -8.25 -1.44
N ILE A 360 -16.11 -7.18 -2.21
CA ILE A 360 -16.85 -7.04 -3.47
C ILE A 360 -15.82 -6.65 -4.51
N SER A 361 -15.80 -7.37 -5.63
CA SER A 361 -14.89 -7.12 -6.73
C SER A 361 -15.02 -5.67 -7.21
N VAL A 362 -13.89 -5.06 -7.58
CA VAL A 362 -13.79 -3.61 -7.84
C VAL A 362 -14.84 -3.13 -8.87
N GLU A 363 -15.12 -3.94 -9.88
CA GLU A 363 -16.11 -3.67 -10.95
C GLU A 363 -17.57 -3.58 -10.42
N TYR A 364 -17.85 -4.16 -9.25
CA TYR A 364 -19.19 -4.29 -8.69
C TYR A 364 -19.44 -3.37 -7.47
N GLN A 365 -18.42 -2.70 -6.94
CA GLN A 365 -18.53 -1.90 -5.71
C GLN A 365 -19.49 -0.71 -5.81
N GLN A 366 -19.71 -0.17 -7.01
CA GLN A 366 -20.65 0.94 -7.25
C GLN A 366 -22.04 0.46 -7.71
N LYS A 367 -22.23 -0.85 -7.89
CA LYS A 367 -23.53 -1.42 -8.26
C LYS A 367 -24.40 -1.58 -7.00
N PRO A 368 -25.72 -1.33 -7.07
CA PRO A 368 -26.58 -1.32 -5.88
C PRO A 368 -26.86 -2.70 -5.28
N PHE A 369 -26.91 -3.75 -6.10
CA PHE A 369 -27.35 -5.09 -5.67
C PHE A 369 -26.29 -5.96 -4.98
N PRO A 370 -25.02 -6.00 -5.39
CA PRO A 370 -24.03 -6.94 -4.85
C PRO A 370 -23.95 -7.01 -3.32
N LEU A 371 -23.75 -5.87 -2.66
CA LEU A 371 -23.65 -5.81 -1.20
C LEU A 371 -24.97 -6.23 -0.53
N PHE A 372 -26.08 -5.74 -1.06
CA PHE A 372 -27.41 -6.04 -0.54
C PHE A 372 -27.74 -7.53 -0.61
N LEU A 373 -27.41 -8.18 -1.72
CA LEU A 373 -27.66 -9.61 -1.92
C LEU A 373 -26.80 -10.48 -1.01
N LEU A 374 -25.53 -10.13 -0.80
CA LEU A 374 -24.69 -10.82 0.18
C LEU A 374 -25.25 -10.69 1.60
N TRP A 375 -25.74 -9.50 1.99
CA TRP A 375 -26.40 -9.33 3.30
C TRP A 375 -27.67 -10.16 3.44
N ARG A 376 -28.48 -10.26 2.38
CA ARG A 376 -29.62 -11.18 2.35
C ARG A 376 -29.18 -12.65 2.50
N GLY A 377 -28.05 -13.02 1.90
CA GLY A 377 -27.41 -14.32 2.09
C GLY A 377 -27.05 -14.59 3.54
N ILE A 378 -26.43 -13.62 4.22
CA ILE A 378 -26.11 -13.71 5.66
C ILE A 378 -27.40 -13.95 6.47
N VAL A 379 -28.46 -13.19 6.21
CA VAL A 379 -29.75 -13.37 6.90
C VAL A 379 -30.32 -14.77 6.69
N HIS A 380 -30.23 -15.31 5.48
CA HIS A 380 -30.71 -16.66 5.15
C HIS A 380 -29.91 -17.77 5.85
N VAL A 381 -28.63 -17.55 6.14
CA VAL A 381 -27.81 -18.51 6.92
C VAL A 381 -28.13 -18.42 8.43
N CYS A 382 -28.52 -17.24 8.91
CA CYS A 382 -28.77 -16.98 10.33
C CYS A 382 -30.19 -17.34 10.82
N LEU A 383 -31.18 -17.34 9.92
CA LEU A 383 -32.60 -17.64 10.21
C LEU A 383 -32.95 -19.04 9.75
#